data_AF-A0A2V8V6X9-F1
#
_entry.id   AF-A0A2V8V6X9-F1
#
_cell.length_a   1.000
_cell.length_b   1.000
_cell.length_c   1.000
_cell.angle_alpha   90.00
_cell.angle_beta   90.00
_cell.angle_gamma   90.00
#
_symmetry.space_group_name_H-M   'P 1'
#
loop_
_entity.id
_entity.type
_entity.pdbx_description
1 polymer ?
#
loop_
_entity_poly.entity_id
_entity_poly.type
_entity_poly.pdbx_seq_one_letter_code
_entity_poly.pdbx_strand_id
1 'polypeptide(L)' 'MKSHTPECFKIEQFAATLVPMKTYHLCVQDFDSKDYTLELQGRSITITQPQFDDGTWQDIIRRAFQ' A
#
# COMPACT_ATOMS: atom_id res chain seq x y z
N MET A 1 -10.94 -3.94 -12.62
CA MET A 1 -11.84 -3.82 -11.43
C MET A 1 -10.96 -3.62 -10.20
N LYS A 2 -11.32 -2.75 -9.25
CA LYS A 2 -10.48 -2.50 -8.06
C LYS A 2 -11.22 -2.90 -6.80
N SER A 3 -10.55 -3.57 -5.87
CA SER A 3 -11.16 -4.05 -4.62
C SER A 3 -10.26 -3.77 -3.42
N HIS A 4 -10.88 -3.47 -2.27
CA HIS A 4 -10.19 -3.44 -0.98
C HIS A 4 -10.09 -4.87 -0.45
N THR A 5 -8.87 -5.39 -0.30
CA THR A 5 -8.61 -6.78 0.10
C THR A 5 -7.95 -6.86 1.49
N PRO A 6 -7.90 -8.04 2.14
CA PRO A 6 -7.19 -8.21 3.40
C PRO A 6 -5.70 -7.83 3.35
N GLU A 7 -5.05 -7.99 2.20
CA GLU A 7 -3.68 -7.55 1.96
C GLU A 7 -3.59 -6.02 1.97
N CYS A 8 -4.55 -5.33 1.37
CA CYS A 8 -4.64 -3.88 1.44
C CYS A 8 -4.79 -3.36 2.87
N PHE A 9 -5.55 -4.06 3.71
CA PHE A 9 -5.65 -3.70 5.13
C PHE A 9 -4.28 -3.79 5.84
N LYS A 10 -3.46 -4.80 5.54
CA LYS A 10 -2.09 -4.91 6.09
C LYS A 10 -1.20 -3.75 5.63
N ILE A 11 -1.30 -3.39 4.35
CA ILE A 11 -0.55 -2.28 3.75
C ILE A 11 -0.94 -0.96 4.43
N GLU A 12 -2.23 -0.70 4.58
CA GLU A 12 -2.77 0.50 5.23
C GLU A 12 -2.35 0.60 6.70
N GLN A 13 -2.45 -0.50 7.46
CA GLN A 13 -2.02 -0.54 8.86
C GLN A 13 -0.53 -0.22 9.00
N PHE A 14 0.32 -0.78 8.14
CA PHE A 14 1.75 -0.48 8.16
C PHE A 14 2.02 0.98 7.80
N ALA A 15 1.40 1.49 6.73
CA ALA A 15 1.54 2.87 6.31
C ALA A 15 1.11 3.87 7.40
N ALA A 16 0.04 3.56 8.14
CA ALA A 16 -0.42 4.36 9.27
C ALA A 16 0.59 4.44 10.43
N THR A 17 1.55 3.50 10.54
CA THR A 17 2.64 3.60 11.53
C THR A 17 3.72 4.61 11.13
N LEU A 18 3.79 4.95 9.84
CA LEU A 18 4.85 5.79 9.28
C LEU A 18 4.48 7.28 9.22
N VAL A 19 3.20 7.63 9.32
CA VAL A 19 2.73 9.01 9.24
C VAL A 19 1.92 9.43 10.48
N PRO A 20 2.02 10.70 10.92
CA PRO A 20 1.23 11.19 12.03
C PRO A 20 -0.27 11.18 11.69
N MET A 21 -1.05 10.49 12.54
CA MET A 21 -2.49 10.24 12.44
C MET A 21 -3.31 11.45 11.97
N LYS A 22 -3.78 11.40 10.72
CA LYS A 22 -5.02 12.00 10.15
C LYS A 22 -5.04 12.00 8.62
N THR A 23 -4.10 11.31 7.97
CA THR A 23 -4.10 11.19 6.51
C THR A 23 -5.04 10.08 6.06
N TYR A 24 -5.75 10.35 4.96
CA TYR A 24 -6.47 9.32 4.24
C TYR A 24 -5.46 8.38 3.61
N HIS A 25 -5.56 7.10 3.96
CA HIS A 25 -4.82 6.01 3.34
C HIS A 25 -5.84 5.17 2.61
N LEU A 26 -5.61 4.90 1.33
CA LEU A 26 -6.46 4.01 0.55
C LEU A 26 -5.57 3.04 -0.19
N CYS A 27 -5.70 1.76 0.12
CA CYS A 27 -5.14 0.70 -0.70
C CYS A 27 -6.23 0.07 -1.56
N VAL A 28 -5.92 -0.14 -2.84
CA VAL A 28 -6.78 -0.90 -3.74
C VAL A 28 -5.95 -1.92 -4.49
N GLN A 29 -6.47 -3.14 -4.61
CA GLN A 29 -5.89 -4.15 -5.48
C GLN A 29 -6.50 -4.03 -6.87
N ASP A 30 -5.66 -4.04 -7.90
CA ASP A 30 -6.08 -4.21 -9.28
C ASP A 30 -6.40 -5.69 -9.56
N PHE A 31 -7.58 -5.96 -10.12
CA PHE A 31 -8.05 -7.34 -10.31
C PHE A 31 -7.22 -8.11 -11.34
N ASP A 32 -6.68 -7.44 -12.37
CA ASP A 32 -6.03 -8.09 -13.50
C ASP A 32 -4.57 -8.40 -13.18
N SER A 33 -3.84 -7.39 -12.68
CA SER A 33 -2.43 -7.49 -12.31
C SER A 33 -2.21 -8.09 -10.92
N LYS A 34 -3.22 -8.02 -10.04
CA LYS A 34 -3.13 -8.31 -8.60
C LYS A 34 -2.22 -7.36 -7.82
N ASP A 35 -1.77 -6.29 -8.45
CA ASP A 35 -0.94 -5.27 -7.81
C ASP A 35 -1.78 -4.41 -6.85
N TYR A 36 -1.12 -3.93 -5.80
CA TYR A 36 -1.71 -3.07 -4.78
C TYR A 36 -1.28 -1.63 -5.03
N THR A 37 -2.23 -0.71 -5.07
CA THR A 37 -1.95 0.72 -5.13
C THR A 37 -2.30 1.34 -3.78
N LEU A 38 -1.30 1.85 -3.07
CA LEU A 38 -1.45 2.62 -1.85
C LEU A 38 -1.42 4.10 -2.18
N GLU A 39 -2.48 4.82 -1.84
CA GLU A 39 -2.53 6.27 -1.80
C GLU A 39 -2.35 6.75 -0.36
N LEU A 40 -1.36 7.61 -0.14
CA LEU A 40 -1.05 8.18 1.16
C LEU A 40 -0.49 9.60 0.97
N GLN A 41 -1.06 10.59 1.66
CA GLN A 41 -0.65 12.01 1.60
C GLN A 41 -0.65 12.58 0.15
N GLY A 42 -1.54 12.09 -0.71
CA GLY A 42 -1.60 12.50 -2.12
C GLY A 42 -0.48 11.92 -2.99
N ARG A 43 0.34 11.01 -2.45
CA ARG A 43 1.28 10.18 -3.22
C ARG A 43 0.67 8.82 -3.45
N SER A 44 0.90 8.27 -4.63
CA SER A 44 0.49 6.92 -5.01
C SER A 44 1.71 6.03 -5.18
N ILE A 45 1.67 4.83 -4.62
CA ILE A 45 2.70 3.80 -4.75
C ILE A 45 2.05 2.52 -5.22
N THR A 46 2.62 1.91 -6.24
CA THR A 46 2.25 0.57 -6.68
C THR A 46 3.21 -0.44 -6.06
N ILE A 47 2.64 -1.46 -5.43
CA ILE A 47 3.30 -2.64 -4.88
C ILE A 47 2.84 -3.81 -5.72
N THR A 48 3.75 -4.42 -6.45
CA THR A 48 3.40 -5.60 -7.24
C THR A 48 3.11 -6.81 -6.36
N GLN A 49 2.33 -7.77 -6.86
CA GLN A 49 2.07 -9.00 -6.09
C GLN A 49 3.37 -9.70 -5.61
N PRO A 50 4.41 -9.90 -6.44
CA PRO A 50 5.66 -10.50 -5.99
C PRO A 50 6.36 -9.71 -4.86
N GLN A 51 6.32 -8.37 -4.91
CA GLN A 51 6.90 -7.51 -3.87
C GLN A 51 6.12 -7.57 -2.55
N PHE A 52 4.82 -7.86 -2.64
CA PHE A 52 4.01 -8.12 -1.47
C PHE A 52 4.38 -9.48 -0.85
N ASP A 53 4.46 -10.52 -1.70
CA ASP A 53 4.72 -11.90 -1.29
C ASP A 53 6.13 -12.10 -0.72
N ASP A 54 7.14 -11.41 -1.27
CA ASP A 54 8.53 -11.47 -0.81
C ASP A 54 8.85 -10.52 0.38
N GLY A 55 7.87 -9.69 0.79
CA GLY A 55 7.98 -8.76 1.91
C GLY A 55 8.71 -7.44 1.62
N THR A 56 9.22 -7.23 0.40
CA THR A 56 9.96 -6.01 0.03
C THR A 56 9.09 -4.75 0.04
N TRP A 57 7.77 -4.91 -0.05
CA TRP A 57 6.79 -3.81 -0.02
C TRP A 57 6.92 -2.88 1.19
N GLN A 58 7.32 -3.38 2.35
CA GLN A 58 7.48 -2.55 3.55
C GLN A 58 8.60 -1.52 3.38
N ASP A 59 9.72 -1.92 2.78
CA ASP A 59 10.83 -1.02 2.52
C ASP A 59 10.53 -0.04 1.39
N ILE A 60 9.72 -0.46 0.40
CA ILE A 60 9.20 0.44 -0.64
C ILE A 60 8.37 1.56 -0.01
N ILE A 61 7.43 1.23 0.88
CA ILE A 61 6.59 2.23 1.56
C ILE A 61 7.45 3.13 2.45
N ARG A 62 8.37 2.56 3.25
CA ARG A 62 9.27 3.36 4.10
C ARG A 62 10.04 4.41 3.29
N ARG A 63 10.65 4.01 2.19
CA ARG A 63 11.44 4.90 1.33
C ARG A 63 10.62 6.00 0.68
N ALA A 64 9.34 5.76 0.45
CA ALA A 64 8.47 6.72 -0.21
C ALA A 64 7.89 7.81 0.72
N PHE A 65 7.90 7.56 2.03
CA PHE A 65 7.31 8.44 3.06
C PHE A 65 8.28 8.90 4.17
N GLN A 66 9.55 8.51 4.10
CA GLN A 66 10.67 9.16 4.80
C GLN A 66 11.20 10.35 3.99
#